data_AF-A0A9D2N771-F1
#
_entry.id   AF-A0A9D2N771-F1
#
_cell.length_a   1.000
_cell.length_b   1.000
_cell.length_c   1.000
_cell.angle_alpha   90.00
_cell.angle_beta   90.00
_cell.angle_gamma   90.00
#
_symmetry.space_group_name_H-M   'P 1'
#
loop_
_entity.id
_entity.type
_entity.pdbx_description
1 polymer ?
#
loop_
_entity_poly.entity_id
_entity_poly.type
_entity_poly.pdbx_seq_one_letter_code
_entity_poly.pdbx_strand_id
1 'polypeptide(L)' 'MKAISELPEGTDIKRLQGYDLFRLRVGTIRVIYSIDEEMKIINIENIGSRGDIYKRY' A
#
# COMPACT_ATOMS: atom_id res chain seq x y z
N MET A 1 -4.72 -13.59 -7.44
CA MET A 1 -4.97 -12.92 -6.14
C MET A 1 -3.84 -13.27 -5.17
N LYS A 2 -2.60 -12.82 -5.43
CA LYS A 2 -1.39 -13.17 -4.64
C LYS A 2 -0.73 -11.98 -3.94
N ALA A 3 -0.86 -10.78 -4.49
CA ALA A 3 -0.08 -9.64 -4.00
C ALA A 3 -0.48 -9.17 -2.59
N ILE A 4 -1.76 -9.27 -2.21
CA ILE A 4 -2.20 -8.88 -0.85
C ILE A 4 -1.78 -9.92 0.18
N SER A 5 -1.80 -11.22 -0.15
CA SER A 5 -1.40 -12.29 0.76
C SER A 5 0.10 -12.29 1.07
N GLU A 6 0.90 -11.57 0.28
CA GLU A 6 2.33 -11.44 0.48
C GLU A 6 2.67 -10.24 1.39
N LEU A 7 1.73 -9.34 1.69
CA LEU A 7 1.99 -8.16 2.51
C LEU A 7 2.45 -8.51 3.95
N PRO A 8 3.36 -7.71 4.53
CA PRO A 8 3.99 -6.52 3.96
C PRO A 8 5.21 -6.82 3.06
N GLU A 9 5.47 -8.10 2.79
CA GLU A 9 6.56 -8.58 1.95
C GLU A 9 6.19 -8.49 0.45
N GLY A 10 7.21 -8.46 -0.42
CA GLY A 10 7.03 -8.41 -1.87
C GLY A 10 7.99 -7.47 -2.58
N THR A 11 7.86 -7.35 -3.91
CA THR A 11 8.88 -6.69 -4.75
C THR A 11 8.49 -5.32 -5.29
N ASP A 12 7.20 -4.94 -5.31
CA ASP A 12 6.75 -3.61 -5.77
C ASP A 12 6.02 -2.85 -4.65
N ILE A 13 6.70 -2.77 -3.51
CA ILE A 13 6.27 -2.01 -2.33
C ILE A 13 7.24 -0.85 -2.14
N LYS A 14 6.71 0.36 -1.93
CA LYS A 14 7.51 1.55 -1.60
C LYS A 14 6.82 2.38 -0.53
N ARG A 15 7.60 2.91 0.42
CA ARG A 15 7.11 3.93 1.36
C ARG A 15 6.78 5.22 0.61
N LEU A 16 5.69 5.88 0.98
CA LEU A 16 5.36 7.21 0.49
C LEU A 16 6.25 8.25 1.18
N GLN A 17 6.76 9.21 0.41
CA GLN A 17 7.60 10.25 0.97
C GLN A 17 6.77 11.17 1.89
N GLY A 18 7.26 11.40 3.11
CA GLY A 18 6.60 12.26 4.09
C GLY A 18 5.43 11.62 4.85
N TYR A 19 5.11 10.35 4.60
CA TYR A 19 4.01 9.64 5.25
C TYR A 19 4.48 8.31 5.82
N ASP A 20 3.82 7.86 6.87
CA ASP A 20 3.99 6.49 7.37
C ASP A 20 3.07 5.50 6.66
N LEU A 21 3.10 5.58 5.33
CA LEU A 21 2.27 4.79 4.44
C LEU A 21 3.14 4.10 3.41
N PHE A 22 2.68 2.93 2.98
CA PHE A 22 3.29 2.12 1.94
C PHE A 22 2.37 2.05 0.73
N ARG A 23 2.97 1.87 -0.43
CA ARG A 23 2.30 1.64 -1.69
C ARG A 23 2.74 0.33 -2.29
N LEU A 24 1.80 -0.60 -2.42
CA LEU A 24 1.93 -1.79 -3.25
C LEU A 24 1.39 -1.50 -4.66
N ARG A 25 2.12 -1.93 -5.69
CA ARG A 25 1.62 -1.92 -7.08
C ARG A 25 1.14 -3.32 -7.48
N VAL A 26 -0.07 -3.39 -8.01
CA VAL A 26 -0.65 -4.62 -8.56
C VAL A 26 -1.09 -4.35 -9.98
N GLY A 27 -0.19 -4.55 -10.94
CA GLY A 27 -0.41 -4.20 -12.33
C GLY A 27 -0.72 -2.70 -12.52
N THR A 28 -1.96 -2.39 -12.90
CA THR A 28 -2.44 -1.02 -13.12
C THR A 28 -2.97 -0.33 -11.86
N ILE A 29 -3.26 -1.10 -10.81
CA ILE A 29 -3.82 -0.63 -9.53
C ILE A 29 -2.70 -0.38 -8.52
N ARG A 30 -2.93 0.56 -7.61
CA ARG A 30 -2.11 0.83 -6.43
C ARG A 30 -2.96 0.59 -5.18
N VAL A 31 -2.30 0.11 -4.14
CA VAL A 31 -2.88 -0.07 -2.81
C VAL A 31 -2.02 0.74 -1.86
N ILE A 32 -2.63 1.66 -1.13
CA ILE A 32 -2.00 2.40 -0.04
C ILE A 32 -2.40 1.73 1.27
N TYR A 33 -1.42 1.45 2.12
CA TYR A 33 -1.66 0.78 3.39
C TYR A 33 -0.70 1.29 4.47
N SER A 34 -1.10 1.12 5.72
CA SER A 34 -0.28 1.32 6.92
C SER A 34 -0.03 -0.01 7.62
N ILE A 35 1.02 -0.08 8.45
CA ILE A 35 1.35 -1.26 9.25
C ILE A 35 1.33 -0.82 10.71
N ASP A 36 0.48 -1.46 11.51
CA ASP A 36 0.56 -1.42 12.97
C ASP A 36 1.40 -2.61 13.43
N GLU A 37 2.65 -2.33 13.79
CA GLU A 37 3.62 -3.35 14.21
C GLU A 37 3.31 -3.97 15.57
N GLU A 38 2.62 -3.24 16.45
CA GLU A 38 2.29 -3.70 17.80
C GLU A 38 1.11 -4.67 17.74
N MET A 39 0.06 -4.29 17.02
CA MET A 39 -1.13 -5.13 16.84
C MET A 39 -0.99 -6.15 15.71
N LYS A 40 0.09 -6.07 14.91
CA LYS A 40 0.32 -6.90 13.71
C LYS A 40 -0.82 -6.80 12.70
N ILE A 41 -1.31 -5.58 12.48
CA ILE A 41 -2.42 -5.29 11.57
C ILE A 41 -1.89 -4.51 10.35
N ILE A 42 -2.36 -4.89 9.17
CA ILE A 42 -2.16 -4.12 7.93
C ILE A 42 -3.49 -3.46 7.57
N ASN A 43 -3.54 -2.13 7.62
CA ASN A 43 -4.73 -1.37 7.27
C ASN A 43 -4.64 -0.88 5.83
N ILE A 44 -5.62 -1.23 5.01
CA ILE A 44 -5.71 -0.72 3.65
C ILE A 44 -6.42 0.63 3.65
N GLU A 45 -5.67 1.70 3.42
CA GLU A 45 -6.17 3.07 3.44
C GLU A 45 -6.90 3.44 2.14
N ASN A 46 -6.38 2.96 1.00
CA ASN A 46 -6.96 3.29 -0.30
C ASN A 46 -6.53 2.30 -1.40
N ILE A 47 -7.40 2.12 -2.41
CA ILE A 47 -7.12 1.32 -3.61
C ILE A 47 -7.59 2.09 -4.83
N GLY A 48 -6.75 2.21 -5.85
CA GLY A 48 -7.08 3.02 -7.02
C GLY A 48 -6.10 2.94 -8.19
N SER A 49 -6.43 3.65 -9.27
CA SER A 49 -5.64 3.76 -10.50
C SER A 49 -4.35 4.57 -10.28
N ARG A 50 -3.50 4.64 -11.31
CA ARG A 50 -2.33 5.53 -11.28
C ARG A 50 -2.78 6.99 -11.23
N GLY A 51 -2.17 7.78 -10.35
CA GLY A 51 -2.41 9.23 -10.28
C GLY A 51 -3.55 9.59 -9.35
N ASP A 52 -4.73 8.99 -9.56
CA ASP A 52 -5.91 9.29 -8.72
C ASP A 52 -5.71 8.94 -7.26
N ILE A 53 -5.00 7.84 -6.98
CA ILE A 53 -4.79 7.35 -5.62
C ILE A 53 -3.98 8.32 -4.74
N TYR A 54 -3.23 9.24 -5.35
CA TYR A 54 -2.42 10.22 -4.64
C TYR A 54 -3.15 11.53 -4.38
N LYS A 55 -4.34 11.76 -4.93
CA LYS A 55 -5.03 13.06 -4.78
C LYS A 55 -5.41 13.44 -3.34
N ARG A 56 -5.23 12.52 -2.38
CA ARG A 56 -5.49 12.71 -0.95
C ARG A 56 -4.22 12.83 -0.10
N TYR A 57 -3.03 12.74 -0.70
CA TYR A 57 -1.72 12.73 -0.03
C TYR A 57 -0.72 13.64 -0.73
#